data_AF-A0A7S1MA04-F1
#
_entry.id   AF-A0A7S1MA04-F1
#
_cell.length_a   1.000
_cell.length_b   1.000
_cell.length_c   1.000
_cell.angle_alpha   90.00
_cell.angle_beta   90.00
_cell.angle_gamma   90.00
#
_symmetry.space_group_name_H-M   'P 1'
#
loop_
_entity.id
_entity.type
_entity.pdbx_description
1 polymer ?
#
loop_
_entity_poly.entity_id
_entity_poly.type
_entity_poly.pdbx_seq_one_letter_code
_entity_poly.pdbx_strand_id
1 'polypeptide(L)'
;MALRSLGVAVDHLFSCDVNRHAKTTIMANFPPKVFYDDLTVRDNTKAPKADLYVAGFPCQPFSTAGKQQGFADARGRGEIFWHVRDYIEQRSPKVFVLENVSGLVKINGGEYFRAIEEALEALGAYNIHHRILDTKQHGVPQSRRRVYILGIRKDCDDGSFNFPEPVETPSIEVFLDPRPRVPGRSALPPESQTTARANVKRALKELTAKGHDPLKTPFVVDCDSSPDRSKYFRAVSPCLTCSRAAGHWVTSRMRRMNKAEMLRLQGMDPTTFKVAVSE
;
A
#
# COMPACT_ATOMS: atom_id res chain seq x y z
N MET A 1 12.16 -4.74 4.60
CA MET A 1 12.67 -3.44 4.11
C MET A 1 12.61 -2.39 5.22
N ALA A 2 11.44 -1.92 5.63
CA ALA A 2 11.28 -0.81 6.60
C ALA A 2 12.21 -0.89 7.83
N LEU A 3 12.19 -1.99 8.58
CA LEU A 3 13.05 -2.18 9.76
C LEU A 3 14.55 -2.11 9.44
N ARG A 4 14.97 -2.68 8.30
CA ARG A 4 16.37 -2.64 7.86
C ARG A 4 16.79 -1.22 7.49
N SER A 5 15.91 -0.44 6.87
CA SER A 5 16.15 0.98 6.56
C SER A 5 16.31 1.84 7.83
N LEU A 6 15.72 1.41 8.96
CA LEU A 6 15.91 2.02 10.27
C LEU A 6 17.19 1.53 10.99
N GLY A 7 17.99 0.66 10.35
CA GLY A 7 19.17 0.06 10.98
C GLY A 7 18.87 -1.00 12.03
N VAL A 8 17.61 -1.43 12.16
CA VAL A 8 17.22 -2.49 13.09
C VAL A 8 17.72 -3.83 12.56
N ALA A 9 18.42 -4.59 13.41
CA ALA A 9 18.82 -5.95 13.09
C ALA A 9 17.56 -6.84 13.00
N VAL A 10 17.38 -7.51 11.86
CA VAL A 10 16.19 -8.33 11.60
C VAL A 10 16.59 -9.77 11.28
N ASP A 11 16.08 -10.69 12.10
CA ASP A 11 16.01 -12.11 11.78
C ASP A 11 14.63 -12.43 11.17
N HIS A 12 14.60 -12.74 9.87
CA HIS A 12 13.35 -12.96 9.13
C HIS A 12 12.87 -14.40 9.28
N LEU A 13 12.06 -14.66 10.31
CA LEU A 13 11.64 -16.02 10.65
C LEU A 13 10.72 -16.65 9.60
N PHE A 14 9.66 -15.95 9.19
CA PHE A 14 8.74 -16.48 8.19
C PHE A 14 8.03 -15.41 7.37
N SER A 15 7.54 -15.80 6.20
CA SER A 15 6.54 -15.07 5.40
C SER A 15 5.40 -16.00 4.99
N CYS A 16 4.26 -15.44 4.61
CA CYS A 16 3.12 -16.19 4.12
C CYS A 16 2.42 -15.45 2.99
N ASP A 17 2.29 -16.04 1.80
CA ASP A 17 1.56 -15.46 0.68
C ASP A 17 1.16 -16.54 -0.36
N VAL A 18 -0.13 -16.57 -0.72
CA VAL A 18 -0.67 -17.49 -1.75
C VAL A 18 -0.25 -17.13 -3.16
N ASN A 19 0.18 -15.89 -3.38
CA ASN A 19 0.60 -15.43 -4.69
C ASN A 19 2.05 -15.86 -4.97
N ARG A 20 2.22 -16.80 -5.90
CA ARG A 20 3.53 -17.26 -6.39
C ARG A 20 4.48 -16.14 -6.82
N HIS A 21 3.95 -15.04 -7.37
CA HIS A 21 4.75 -13.89 -7.81
C HIS A 21 5.23 -13.06 -6.62
N ALA A 22 4.41 -12.93 -5.57
CA ALA A 22 4.82 -12.32 -4.31
C ALA A 22 5.89 -13.18 -3.63
N LYS A 23 5.70 -14.51 -3.54
CA LYS A 23 6.71 -15.46 -3.05
C LYS A 23 8.04 -15.31 -3.80
N THR A 24 8.00 -15.34 -5.12
CA THR A 24 9.21 -15.18 -5.97
C THR A 24 9.93 -13.86 -5.66
N THR A 25 9.17 -12.77 -5.51
CA THR A 25 9.73 -11.45 -5.18
C THR A 25 10.34 -11.40 -3.78
N ILE A 26 9.68 -11.98 -2.78
CA ILE A 26 10.17 -12.05 -1.40
C ILE A 26 11.45 -12.89 -1.35
N MET A 27 11.46 -14.08 -1.96
CA MET A 27 12.63 -14.97 -1.96
C MET A 27 13.84 -14.35 -2.66
N ALA A 28 13.64 -13.56 -3.72
CA ALA A 28 14.73 -12.90 -4.44
C ALA A 28 15.39 -11.75 -3.64
N ASN A 29 14.65 -11.13 -2.71
CA ASN A 29 15.09 -9.91 -2.04
C ASN A 29 15.35 -10.09 -0.53
N PHE A 30 14.44 -10.75 0.17
CA PHE A 30 14.46 -10.90 1.63
C PHE A 30 13.95 -12.30 2.04
N PRO A 31 14.65 -13.39 1.65
CA PRO A 31 14.18 -14.74 1.92
C PRO A 31 14.00 -14.97 3.43
N PRO A 32 12.82 -15.43 3.88
CA PRO A 32 12.62 -15.87 5.26
C PRO A 32 13.23 -17.26 5.50
N LYS A 33 13.37 -17.65 6.77
CA LYS A 33 13.72 -19.04 7.14
C LYS A 33 12.64 -20.04 6.73
N VAL A 34 11.37 -19.66 6.85
CA VAL A 34 10.22 -20.48 6.45
C VAL A 34 9.27 -19.66 5.56
N PHE A 35 8.79 -20.24 4.47
CA PHE A 35 7.75 -19.62 3.64
C PHE A 35 6.50 -20.50 3.65
N TYR A 36 5.37 -19.94 4.08
CA TYR A 36 4.07 -20.59 4.03
C TYR A 36 3.32 -20.16 2.77
N ASP A 37 2.78 -21.12 2.03
CA ASP A 37 2.05 -20.82 0.79
C ASP A 37 0.60 -20.44 1.04
N ASP A 38 0.00 -20.83 2.16
CA ASP A 38 -1.39 -20.48 2.47
C ASP A 38 -1.58 -20.33 3.98
N LEU A 39 -2.15 -19.20 4.37
CA LEU A 39 -2.40 -18.86 5.77
C LEU A 39 -3.51 -19.75 6.37
N THR A 40 -4.49 -20.15 5.57
CA THR A 40 -5.68 -20.88 6.03
C THR A 40 -5.37 -22.29 6.52
N VAL A 41 -4.28 -22.87 6.02
CA VAL A 41 -3.79 -24.21 6.39
C VAL A 41 -2.50 -24.16 7.21
N ARG A 42 -2.00 -22.95 7.55
CA ARG A 42 -0.79 -22.80 8.38
C ARG A 42 -1.10 -23.22 9.81
N ASP A 43 -0.35 -24.21 10.31
CA ASP A 43 -0.39 -24.61 11.71
C ASP A 43 0.26 -23.54 12.61
N ASN A 44 -0.58 -22.65 13.16
CA ASN A 44 -0.14 -21.57 14.05
C ASN A 44 0.48 -22.09 15.35
N THR A 45 0.18 -23.32 15.78
CA THR A 45 0.81 -23.96 16.95
C THR A 45 2.24 -24.44 16.69
N LYS A 46 2.67 -24.45 15.41
CA LYS A 46 4.05 -24.79 14.97
C LYS A 46 4.79 -23.64 14.29
N ALA A 47 4.09 -22.59 13.86
CA ALA A 47 4.73 -21.40 13.27
C ALA A 47 5.78 -20.76 14.21
N PRO A 48 6.90 -20.21 13.74
CA PRO A 48 7.90 -19.60 14.64
C PRO A 48 7.31 -18.48 15.51
N LYS A 49 7.79 -18.34 16.75
CA LYS A 49 7.48 -17.19 17.61
C LYS A 49 8.29 -15.98 17.16
N ALA A 50 7.63 -14.88 16.82
CA ALA A 50 8.26 -13.63 16.40
C ALA A 50 8.10 -12.54 17.45
N ASP A 51 9.08 -11.65 17.59
CA ASP A 51 8.92 -10.44 18.41
C ASP A 51 7.94 -9.45 17.76
N LEU A 52 8.00 -9.31 16.43
CA LEU A 52 7.17 -8.43 15.64
C LEU A 52 6.42 -9.23 14.56
N TYR A 53 5.10 -9.17 14.58
CA TYR A 53 4.24 -9.77 13.56
C TYR A 53 3.58 -8.69 12.70
N VAL A 54 3.69 -8.80 11.37
CA VAL A 54 3.13 -7.80 10.45
C VAL A 54 2.21 -8.48 9.44
N ALA A 55 1.00 -7.95 9.25
CA ALA A 55 0.04 -8.48 8.28
C ALA A 55 -0.78 -7.39 7.60
N GLY A 56 -0.64 -7.27 6.28
CA GLY A 56 -1.58 -6.52 5.43
C GLY A 56 -2.63 -7.49 4.89
N PHE A 57 -3.73 -7.68 5.62
CA PHE A 57 -4.72 -8.69 5.26
C PHE A 57 -5.68 -8.19 4.15
N PRO A 58 -6.24 -9.10 3.32
CA PRO A 58 -7.05 -8.69 2.18
C PRO A 58 -8.23 -7.79 2.55
N CYS A 59 -8.33 -6.66 1.85
CA CYS A 59 -9.41 -5.69 1.99
C CYS A 59 -10.70 -6.09 1.24
N GLN A 60 -10.62 -7.05 0.31
CA GLN A 60 -11.67 -7.32 -0.69
C GLN A 60 -13.08 -7.66 -0.16
N PRO A 61 -13.28 -8.31 1.00
CA PRO A 61 -14.62 -8.48 1.56
C PRO A 61 -15.25 -7.15 2.01
N PHE A 62 -14.42 -6.16 2.32
CA PHE A 62 -14.82 -4.93 2.98
C PHE A 62 -14.78 -3.72 2.05
N SER A 63 -14.03 -3.72 0.94
CA SER A 63 -13.86 -2.55 0.06
C SER A 63 -15.15 -2.03 -0.61
N THR A 64 -15.28 -0.70 -0.72
CA THR A 64 -16.32 0.01 -1.51
C THR A 64 -16.28 -0.28 -3.01
N ALA A 65 -15.17 -0.82 -3.53
CA ALA A 65 -15.04 -1.26 -4.92
C ALA A 65 -15.37 -2.75 -5.12
N GLY A 66 -15.71 -3.48 -4.05
CA GLY A 66 -16.07 -4.91 -4.04
C GLY A 66 -17.55 -5.16 -3.69
N LYS A 67 -17.91 -6.42 -3.48
CA LYS A 67 -19.29 -6.86 -3.17
C LYS A 67 -19.74 -6.60 -1.71
N GLN A 68 -18.89 -6.00 -0.88
CA GLN A 68 -19.16 -5.70 0.54
C GLN A 68 -19.73 -6.89 1.34
N GLN A 69 -19.20 -8.10 1.10
CA GLN A 69 -19.71 -9.33 1.71
C GLN A 69 -19.20 -9.56 3.14
N GLY A 70 -18.27 -8.73 3.62
CA GLY A 70 -17.77 -8.78 5.00
C GLY A 70 -17.19 -10.14 5.39
N PHE A 71 -17.45 -10.56 6.62
CA PHE A 71 -17.05 -11.89 7.12
C PHE A 71 -17.82 -13.05 6.47
N ALA A 72 -18.91 -12.79 5.75
CA ALA A 72 -19.72 -13.78 5.03
C ALA A 72 -19.32 -13.90 3.54
N ASP A 73 -18.10 -13.47 3.18
CA ASP A 73 -17.58 -13.64 1.83
C ASP A 73 -17.49 -15.12 1.47
N ALA A 74 -18.25 -15.52 0.45
CA ALA A 74 -18.30 -16.90 -0.06
C ALA A 74 -16.94 -17.43 -0.56
N ARG A 75 -15.91 -16.58 -0.63
CA ARG A 75 -14.52 -16.96 -0.95
C ARG A 75 -13.60 -17.04 0.28
N GLY A 76 -14.13 -16.99 1.51
CA GLY A 76 -13.36 -17.16 2.76
C GLY A 76 -12.40 -16.02 3.09
N ARG A 77 -12.39 -14.92 2.33
CA ARG A 77 -11.39 -13.84 2.51
C ARG A 77 -11.56 -13.06 3.83
N GLY A 78 -12.74 -13.12 4.44
CA GLY A 78 -12.98 -12.61 5.79
C GLY A 78 -12.32 -13.47 6.89
N GLU A 79 -12.01 -14.74 6.59
CA GLU A 79 -11.37 -15.68 7.53
C GLU A 79 -9.90 -15.39 7.77
N ILE A 80 -9.24 -14.69 6.82
CA ILE A 80 -7.82 -14.34 6.93
C ILE A 80 -7.52 -13.53 8.20
N PHE A 81 -8.43 -12.65 8.61
CA PHE A 81 -8.30 -11.93 9.88
C PHE A 81 -8.30 -12.88 11.08
N TRP A 82 -9.16 -13.91 11.08
CA TRP A 82 -9.22 -14.88 12.17
C TRP A 82 -7.96 -15.73 12.25
N HIS A 83 -7.36 -16.13 11.13
CA HIS A 83 -6.06 -16.81 11.14
C HIS A 83 -4.90 -15.90 11.60
N VAL A 84 -4.97 -14.60 11.29
CA VAL A 84 -4.05 -13.58 11.82
C VAL A 84 -4.20 -13.46 13.33
N ARG A 85 -5.44 -13.34 13.84
CA ARG A 85 -5.73 -13.28 15.29
C ARG A 85 -5.29 -14.55 16.00
N ASP A 86 -5.58 -15.73 15.45
CA ASP A 86 -5.18 -17.01 16.02
C ASP A 86 -3.66 -17.12 16.17
N TYR A 87 -2.88 -16.66 15.19
CA TYR A 87 -1.42 -16.59 15.36
C TYR A 87 -1.01 -15.67 16.53
N ILE A 88 -1.62 -14.50 16.64
CA ILE A 88 -1.33 -13.54 17.72
C ILE A 88 -1.66 -14.16 19.10
N GLU A 89 -2.77 -14.90 19.19
CA GLU A 89 -3.19 -15.63 20.39
C GLU A 89 -2.21 -16.76 20.74
N GLN A 90 -1.91 -17.64 19.78
CA GLN A 90 -1.08 -18.83 19.98
C GLN A 90 0.41 -18.53 20.17
N ARG A 91 0.92 -17.47 19.53
CA ARG A 91 2.36 -17.13 19.52
C ARG A 91 2.73 -15.91 20.34
N SER A 92 1.74 -15.10 20.70
CA SER A 92 1.88 -13.93 21.56
C SER A 92 3.10 -13.05 21.21
N PRO A 93 3.22 -12.53 19.97
CA PRO A 93 4.32 -11.64 19.62
C PRO A 93 4.39 -10.44 20.58
N LYS A 94 5.55 -9.81 20.74
CA LYS A 94 5.67 -8.60 21.60
C LYS A 94 4.89 -7.44 20.99
N VAL A 95 4.95 -7.32 19.66
CA VAL A 95 4.24 -6.31 18.89
C VAL A 95 3.59 -6.94 17.67
N PHE A 96 2.39 -6.51 17.31
CA PHE A 96 1.84 -6.76 15.98
C PHE A 96 1.42 -5.47 15.27
N VAL A 97 1.51 -5.47 13.94
CA VAL A 97 1.09 -4.37 13.07
C VAL A 97 0.22 -4.92 11.96
N LEU A 98 -1.04 -4.49 11.94
CA LEU A 98 -1.99 -4.82 10.89
C LEU A 98 -2.23 -3.58 10.02
N GLU A 99 -2.31 -3.78 8.70
CA GLU A 99 -2.60 -2.72 7.74
C GLU A 99 -3.82 -3.07 6.90
N ASN A 100 -4.66 -2.06 6.63
CA ASN A 100 -5.75 -2.17 5.68
C ASN A 100 -6.11 -0.81 5.06
N VAL A 101 -7.02 -0.78 4.07
CA VAL A 101 -7.48 0.47 3.47
C VAL A 101 -8.22 1.33 4.49
N SER A 102 -8.08 2.65 4.39
CA SER A 102 -8.78 3.59 5.28
C SER A 102 -10.31 3.51 5.19
N GLY A 103 -10.83 2.96 4.09
CA GLY A 103 -12.28 2.72 3.93
C GLY A 103 -12.85 1.74 4.95
N LEU A 104 -12.05 0.79 5.47
CA LEU A 104 -12.49 -0.23 6.42
C LEU A 104 -13.19 0.37 7.64
N VAL A 105 -12.68 1.51 8.13
CA VAL A 105 -13.21 2.25 9.29
C VAL A 105 -14.62 2.82 9.04
N LYS A 106 -15.03 2.98 7.78
CA LYS A 106 -16.31 3.62 7.41
C LYS A 106 -17.34 2.66 6.81
N ILE A 107 -16.91 1.52 6.29
CA ILE A 107 -17.80 0.60 5.60
C ILE A 107 -18.79 -0.01 6.59
N ASN A 108 -20.05 -0.16 6.16
CA ASN A 108 -21.14 -0.66 7.00
C ASN A 108 -21.26 0.10 8.34
N GLY A 109 -21.18 1.43 8.29
CA GLY A 109 -21.22 2.27 9.50
C GLY A 109 -20.03 2.11 10.46
N GLY A 110 -18.96 1.44 10.02
CA GLY A 110 -17.80 1.11 10.86
C GLY A 110 -17.92 -0.18 11.66
N GLU A 111 -19.02 -0.94 11.50
CA GLU A 111 -19.26 -2.18 12.26
C GLU A 111 -18.15 -3.22 12.07
N TYR A 112 -17.64 -3.38 10.85
CA TYR A 112 -16.55 -4.34 10.60
C TYR A 112 -15.25 -3.96 11.28
N PHE A 113 -14.93 -2.67 11.32
CA PHE A 113 -13.74 -2.21 12.02
C PHE A 113 -13.90 -2.38 13.53
N ARG A 114 -15.09 -2.08 14.08
CA ARG A 114 -15.41 -2.31 15.49
C ARG A 114 -15.28 -3.79 15.87
N ALA A 115 -15.80 -4.70 15.06
CA ALA A 115 -15.66 -6.14 15.29
C ALA A 115 -14.19 -6.61 15.28
N ILE A 116 -13.35 -6.03 14.42
CA ILE A 116 -11.91 -6.29 14.40
C ILE A 116 -11.25 -5.78 15.69
N GLU A 117 -11.58 -4.56 16.11
CA GLU A 117 -11.06 -3.94 17.33
C GLU A 117 -11.46 -4.75 18.57
N GLU A 118 -12.75 -5.05 18.74
CA GLU A 118 -13.28 -5.90 19.82
C GLU A 118 -12.61 -7.28 19.86
N ALA A 119 -12.40 -7.92 18.70
CA ALA A 119 -11.75 -9.23 18.61
C ALA A 119 -10.27 -9.20 19.01
N LEU A 120 -9.56 -8.08 18.77
CA LEU A 120 -8.18 -7.88 19.17
C LEU A 120 -8.10 -7.50 20.67
N GLU A 121 -9.00 -6.66 21.17
CA GLU A 121 -9.11 -6.32 22.59
C GLU A 121 -9.43 -7.54 23.45
N ALA A 122 -10.28 -8.45 22.94
CA ALA A 122 -10.62 -9.70 23.59
C ALA A 122 -9.43 -10.65 23.81
N LEU A 123 -8.29 -10.43 23.14
CA LEU A 123 -7.04 -11.15 23.45
C LEU A 123 -6.53 -10.83 24.87
N GLY A 124 -6.89 -9.68 25.43
CA GLY A 124 -6.58 -9.25 26.81
C GLY A 124 -5.12 -8.94 27.10
N ALA A 125 -4.18 -9.49 26.32
CA ALA A 125 -2.74 -9.40 26.53
C ALA A 125 -2.08 -8.16 25.90
N TYR A 126 -2.82 -7.34 25.15
CA TYR A 126 -2.28 -6.22 24.36
C TYR A 126 -2.98 -4.90 24.67
N ASN A 127 -2.23 -3.81 24.56
CA ASN A 127 -2.77 -2.46 24.39
C ASN A 127 -2.92 -2.20 22.89
N ILE A 128 -4.14 -1.86 22.46
CA ILE A 128 -4.50 -1.71 21.04
C ILE A 128 -4.51 -0.23 20.68
N HIS A 129 -3.86 0.10 19.57
CA HIS A 129 -3.80 1.45 19.01
C HIS A 129 -4.18 1.40 17.54
N HIS A 130 -4.91 2.41 17.05
CA HIS A 130 -5.17 2.52 15.63
C HIS A 130 -5.09 3.97 15.15
N ARG A 131 -4.63 4.18 13.90
CA ARG A 131 -4.64 5.51 13.25
C ARG A 131 -4.70 5.36 11.75
N ILE A 132 -5.41 6.28 11.08
CA ILE A 132 -5.33 6.42 9.63
C ILE A 132 -4.16 7.36 9.30
N LEU A 133 -3.21 6.87 8.52
CA LEU A 133 -2.08 7.66 8.03
C LEU A 133 -2.15 7.79 6.51
N ASP A 134 -1.71 8.93 5.97
CA ASP A 134 -1.57 9.17 4.53
C ASP A 134 -0.09 9.37 4.18
N THR A 135 0.47 8.57 3.28
CA THR A 135 1.91 8.65 2.93
C THR A 135 2.35 10.04 2.45
N LYS A 136 1.44 10.85 1.87
CA LYS A 136 1.71 12.25 1.47
C LYS A 136 2.01 13.18 2.65
N GLN A 137 1.71 12.76 3.86
CA GLN A 137 2.02 13.46 5.11
C GLN A 137 3.25 12.87 5.80
N HIS A 138 3.86 11.83 5.23
CA HIS A 138 4.96 11.08 5.84
C HIS A 138 6.10 10.82 4.86
N GLY A 139 6.53 11.85 4.12
CA GLY A 139 7.77 11.80 3.33
C GLY A 139 7.64 11.22 1.93
N VAL A 140 6.45 10.81 1.47
CA VAL A 140 6.26 10.22 0.13
C VAL A 140 5.11 10.92 -0.59
N PRO A 141 5.32 11.57 -1.75
CA PRO A 141 4.31 12.34 -2.47
C PRO A 141 3.32 11.44 -3.24
N GLN A 142 2.70 10.51 -2.52
CA GLN A 142 1.62 9.65 -2.95
C GLN A 142 0.51 9.74 -1.90
N SER A 143 -0.75 9.90 -2.30
CA SER A 143 -1.86 9.77 -1.35
C SER A 143 -2.27 8.31 -1.22
N ARG A 144 -1.79 7.65 -0.16
CA ARG A 144 -2.08 6.25 0.18
C ARG A 144 -2.55 6.19 1.63
N ARG A 145 -3.84 6.48 1.81
CA ARG A 145 -4.49 6.42 3.12
C ARG A 145 -4.72 4.98 3.55
N ARG A 146 -4.20 4.61 4.72
CA ARG A 146 -4.31 3.27 5.31
C ARG A 146 -4.59 3.38 6.80
N VAL A 147 -5.40 2.45 7.30
CA VAL A 147 -5.54 2.25 8.74
C VAL A 147 -4.44 1.29 9.17
N TYR A 148 -3.72 1.70 10.20
CA TYR A 148 -2.73 0.88 10.90
C TYR A 148 -3.32 0.53 12.26
N ILE A 149 -3.33 -0.75 12.61
CA ILE A 149 -3.76 -1.27 13.91
C ILE A 149 -2.53 -1.91 14.55
N LEU A 150 -2.11 -1.40 15.70
CA LEU A 150 -0.95 -1.85 16.45
C LEU A 150 -1.44 -2.51 17.74
N GLY A 151 -0.80 -3.60 18.13
CA GLY A 151 -0.93 -4.15 19.48
C GLY A 151 0.44 -4.29 20.11
N ILE A 152 0.64 -3.70 21.28
CA ILE A 152 1.84 -3.87 22.10
C ILE A 152 1.46 -4.74 23.29
N ARG A 153 2.19 -5.83 23.50
CA ARG A 153 1.89 -6.74 24.61
C ARG A 153 2.11 -6.01 25.93
N LYS A 154 1.18 -6.15 26.88
CA LYS A 154 1.12 -5.33 28.12
C LYS A 154 2.38 -5.42 28.99
N ASP A 155 3.07 -6.56 28.96
CA ASP A 155 4.34 -6.76 29.67
C ASP A 155 5.54 -6.05 28.98
N CYS A 156 5.37 -5.61 27.75
CA CYS A 156 6.37 -4.94 26.92
C CYS A 156 6.05 -3.46 26.68
N ASP A 157 4.87 -2.99 27.09
CA ASP A 157 4.40 -1.63 26.84
C ASP A 157 4.71 -0.71 28.02
N ASP A 158 5.55 0.29 27.79
CA ASP A 158 5.88 1.33 28.76
C ASP A 158 4.94 2.54 28.68
N GLY A 159 3.92 2.50 27.80
CA GLY A 159 2.96 3.56 27.59
C GLY A 159 3.50 4.76 26.80
N SER A 160 4.71 4.68 26.25
CA SER A 160 5.33 5.77 25.50
C SER A 160 4.94 5.80 24.02
N PHE A 161 4.31 4.74 23.51
CA PHE A 161 4.00 4.62 22.09
C PHE A 161 3.06 5.72 21.60
N ASN A 162 3.48 6.38 20.53
CA ASN A 162 2.67 7.32 19.77
C ASN A 162 2.87 7.07 18.28
N PHE A 163 1.80 7.18 17.49
CA PHE A 163 1.92 7.18 16.04
C PHE A 163 2.75 8.39 15.58
N PRO A 164 3.50 8.26 14.47
CA PRO A 164 4.33 9.34 13.98
C PRO A 164 3.49 10.55 13.60
N GLU A 165 3.97 11.72 13.97
CA GLU A 165 3.43 12.98 13.48
C GLU A 165 3.81 13.19 12.00
N PRO A 166 3.04 14.03 11.27
CA PRO A 166 3.38 14.36 9.90
C PRO A 166 4.82 14.89 9.77
N VAL A 167 5.51 14.45 8.71
CA VAL A 167 6.83 14.98 8.34
C VAL A 167 6.77 15.64 6.97
N GLU A 168 7.71 16.53 6.71
CA GLU A 168 7.80 17.22 5.43
C GLU A 168 7.93 16.20 4.28
N THR A 169 7.10 16.38 3.25
CA THR A 169 7.13 15.52 2.07
C THR A 169 7.91 16.20 0.96
N PRO A 170 9.03 15.60 0.50
CA PRO A 170 9.79 16.14 -0.61
C PRO A 170 8.97 16.18 -1.90
N SER A 171 9.36 17.07 -2.81
CA SER A 171 8.74 17.19 -4.12
C SER A 171 8.74 15.86 -4.87
N ILE A 172 7.63 15.56 -5.58
CA ILE A 172 7.53 14.37 -6.45
C ILE A 172 8.64 14.33 -7.51
N GLU A 173 9.22 15.46 -7.89
CA GLU A 173 10.35 15.52 -8.81
C GLU A 173 11.55 14.67 -8.35
N VAL A 174 11.77 14.49 -7.04
CA VAL A 174 12.84 13.65 -6.48
C VAL A 174 12.59 12.15 -6.74
N PHE A 175 11.33 11.76 -6.95
CA PHE A 175 10.93 10.37 -7.19
C PHE A 175 10.86 10.04 -8.68
N LEU A 176 10.82 11.06 -9.54
CA LEU A 176 10.72 10.93 -10.98
C LEU A 176 12.12 10.91 -11.60
N ASP A 177 12.32 10.05 -12.59
CA ASP A 177 13.57 10.03 -13.34
C ASP A 177 13.77 11.36 -14.07
N PRO A 178 15.03 11.80 -14.24
CA PRO A 178 15.34 12.96 -15.03
C PRO A 178 14.74 12.85 -16.43
N ARG A 179 14.36 14.00 -16.97
CA ARG A 179 13.85 14.09 -18.33
C ARG A 179 15.04 14.25 -19.29
N PRO A 180 15.37 13.26 -20.14
CA PRO A 180 16.52 13.37 -21.03
C PRO A 180 16.31 14.38 -22.17
N ARG A 181 15.04 14.61 -22.58
CA ARG A 181 14.65 15.57 -23.62
C ARG A 181 13.29 16.17 -23.30
N VAL A 182 13.06 17.44 -23.65
CA VAL A 182 11.73 18.06 -23.54
C VAL A 182 10.77 17.37 -24.51
N PRO A 183 9.72 16.67 -24.02
CA PRO A 183 8.73 16.08 -24.90
C PRO A 183 7.96 17.18 -25.61
N GLY A 184 7.66 16.98 -26.89
CA GLY A 184 6.68 17.81 -27.57
C GLY A 184 5.33 17.74 -26.86
N ARG A 185 4.53 18.82 -26.92
CA ARG A 185 3.16 18.84 -26.38
C ARG A 185 2.26 17.74 -26.98
N SER A 186 2.68 17.15 -28.11
CA SER A 186 2.02 16.05 -28.82
C SER A 186 2.36 14.64 -28.29
N ALA A 187 3.28 14.50 -27.33
CA ALA A 187 3.60 13.23 -26.69
C ALA A 187 2.43 12.79 -25.80
N LEU A 188 1.50 12.06 -26.38
CA LEU A 188 0.29 11.56 -25.72
C LEU A 188 0.34 10.04 -25.61
N PRO A 189 -0.52 9.42 -24.77
CA PRO A 189 -0.69 7.97 -24.80
C PRO A 189 -0.96 7.47 -26.24
N PRO A 190 -0.50 6.25 -26.59
CA PRO A 190 -0.72 5.64 -27.90
C PRO A 190 -2.19 5.67 -28.32
N GLU A 191 -2.47 5.67 -29.62
CA GLU A 191 -3.85 5.73 -30.13
C GLU A 191 -4.68 4.51 -29.75
N SER A 192 -4.01 3.36 -29.54
CA SER A 192 -4.61 2.15 -28.99
C SER A 192 -5.09 2.30 -27.54
N GLN A 193 -4.54 3.24 -26.76
CA GLN A 193 -4.96 3.52 -25.38
C GLN A 193 -6.01 4.63 -25.35
N THR A 194 -7.18 4.37 -25.92
CA THR A 194 -8.24 5.37 -26.15
C THR A 194 -8.66 6.12 -24.89
N THR A 195 -8.97 5.41 -23.80
CA THR A 195 -9.36 6.01 -22.50
C THR A 195 -8.24 6.88 -21.92
N ALA A 196 -7.02 6.35 -21.84
CA ALA A 196 -5.87 7.09 -21.31
C ALA A 196 -5.59 8.34 -22.13
N ARG A 197 -5.60 8.23 -23.46
CA ARG A 197 -5.39 9.34 -24.39
C ARG A 197 -6.44 10.42 -24.21
N ALA A 198 -7.72 10.05 -24.12
CA ALA A 198 -8.82 11.01 -23.91
C ALA A 198 -8.70 11.73 -22.56
N ASN A 199 -8.43 10.99 -21.49
CA ASN A 199 -8.28 11.55 -20.15
C ASN A 199 -7.07 12.49 -20.04
N VAL A 200 -5.92 12.12 -20.62
CA VAL A 200 -4.72 12.98 -20.65
C VAL A 200 -4.97 14.24 -21.47
N LYS A 201 -5.59 14.13 -22.66
CA LYS A 201 -5.97 15.31 -23.47
C LYS A 201 -6.86 16.28 -22.69
N ARG A 202 -7.89 15.74 -22.01
CA ARG A 202 -8.79 16.54 -21.17
C ARG A 202 -8.03 17.24 -20.05
N ALA A 203 -7.20 16.51 -19.31
CA ALA A 203 -6.40 17.08 -18.22
C ALA A 203 -5.46 18.21 -18.72
N LEU A 204 -4.75 18.00 -19.83
CA LEU A 204 -3.85 19.02 -20.39
C LEU A 204 -4.60 20.29 -20.82
N LYS A 205 -5.78 20.14 -21.45
CA LYS A 205 -6.64 21.26 -21.85
C LYS A 205 -7.11 22.05 -20.63
N GLU A 206 -7.62 21.37 -19.60
CA GLU A 206 -8.08 22.00 -18.36
C GLU A 206 -6.96 22.71 -17.62
N LEU A 207 -5.78 22.09 -17.50
CA LEU A 207 -4.61 22.68 -16.85
C LEU A 207 -4.17 23.97 -17.54
N THR A 208 -4.12 23.94 -18.88
CA THR A 208 -3.76 25.13 -19.68
C THR A 208 -4.81 26.23 -19.52
N ALA A 209 -6.11 25.88 -19.53
CA ALA A 209 -7.21 26.83 -19.30
C ALA A 209 -7.16 27.46 -17.90
N LYS A 210 -6.64 26.74 -16.91
CA LYS A 210 -6.39 27.24 -15.54
C LYS A 210 -5.06 28.03 -15.40
N GLY A 211 -4.34 28.28 -16.50
CA GLY A 211 -3.09 29.04 -16.49
C GLY A 211 -1.86 28.25 -16.01
N HIS A 212 -1.97 26.93 -15.87
CA HIS A 212 -0.83 26.09 -15.49
C HIS A 212 0.00 25.69 -16.71
N ASP A 213 1.32 25.61 -16.53
CA ASP A 213 2.23 24.96 -17.48
C ASP A 213 2.45 23.48 -17.09
N PRO A 214 1.79 22.52 -17.78
CA PRO A 214 1.87 21.10 -17.44
C PRO A 214 3.26 20.49 -17.64
N LEU A 215 4.17 21.17 -18.38
CA LEU A 215 5.54 20.72 -18.59
C LEU A 215 6.49 21.18 -17.48
N LYS A 216 6.14 22.25 -16.76
CA LYS A 216 6.93 22.78 -15.63
C LYS A 216 6.45 22.25 -14.29
N THR A 217 5.14 22.22 -14.06
CA THR A 217 4.58 21.70 -12.81
C THR A 217 4.13 20.26 -13.02
N PRO A 218 4.59 19.29 -12.21
CA PRO A 218 4.15 17.91 -12.32
C PRO A 218 2.68 17.79 -11.86
N PHE A 219 1.81 17.37 -12.77
CA PHE A 219 0.50 16.84 -12.45
C PHE A 219 0.47 15.35 -12.75
N VAL A 220 -0.07 14.57 -11.82
CA VAL A 220 -0.25 13.13 -11.98
C VAL A 220 -1.70 12.85 -12.33
N VAL A 221 -1.94 12.26 -13.50
CA VAL A 221 -3.27 11.99 -14.05
C VAL A 221 -3.57 10.49 -13.91
N ASP A 222 -4.69 10.17 -13.27
CA ASP A 222 -5.26 8.83 -13.29
C ASP A 222 -5.94 8.60 -14.65
N CYS A 223 -5.13 8.20 -15.63
CA CYS A 223 -5.52 8.14 -17.02
C CYS A 223 -6.36 6.89 -17.37
N ASP A 224 -6.30 5.82 -16.57
CA ASP A 224 -7.06 4.59 -16.84
C ASP A 224 -8.42 4.54 -16.14
N SER A 225 -8.77 5.59 -15.40
CA SER A 225 -10.10 5.72 -14.80
C SER A 225 -11.17 6.02 -15.84
N SER A 226 -12.42 5.65 -15.53
CA SER A 226 -13.56 6.03 -16.35
C SER A 226 -13.60 7.56 -16.51
N PRO A 227 -14.11 8.09 -17.64
CA PRO A 227 -14.04 9.52 -17.92
C PRO A 227 -14.65 10.42 -16.83
N ASP A 228 -15.72 9.96 -16.18
CA ASP A 228 -16.41 10.62 -15.07
C ASP A 228 -15.62 10.60 -13.75
N ARG A 229 -14.68 9.68 -13.59
CA ARG A 229 -13.88 9.49 -12.35
C ARG A 229 -12.44 9.93 -12.48
N SER A 230 -11.94 10.11 -13.71
CA SER A 230 -10.55 10.48 -13.93
C SER A 230 -10.24 11.86 -13.34
N LYS A 231 -9.18 11.92 -12.57
CA LYS A 231 -8.71 13.11 -11.84
C LYS A 231 -7.22 13.32 -12.09
N TYR A 232 -6.77 14.55 -11.87
CA TYR A 232 -5.35 14.87 -11.78
C TYR A 232 -5.03 15.53 -10.45
N PHE A 233 -3.80 15.32 -10.01
CA PHE A 233 -3.30 15.76 -8.72
C PHE A 233 -2.03 16.55 -8.93
N ARG A 234 -1.96 17.74 -8.32
CA ARG A 234 -0.76 18.60 -8.39
C ARG A 234 0.31 18.01 -7.48
N ALA A 235 1.48 17.72 -8.05
CA ALA A 235 2.70 17.28 -7.36
C ALA A 235 2.57 16.06 -6.42
N VAL A 236 1.48 15.29 -6.52
CA VAL A 236 1.21 14.12 -5.67
C VAL A 236 0.61 13.03 -6.56
N SER A 237 1.09 11.80 -6.42
CA SER A 237 0.47 10.64 -7.08
C SER A 237 -0.80 10.21 -6.34
N PRO A 238 -1.90 9.86 -7.03
CA PRO A 238 -2.93 9.05 -6.40
C PRO A 238 -2.35 7.67 -5.99
N CYS A 239 -3.07 6.96 -5.12
CA CYS A 239 -2.69 5.62 -4.66
C CYS A 239 -2.38 4.71 -5.85
N LEU A 240 -1.20 4.10 -5.87
CA LEU A 240 -0.91 3.03 -6.81
C LEU A 240 -1.72 1.79 -6.43
N THR A 241 -2.47 1.25 -7.39
CA THR A 241 -3.31 0.06 -7.21
C THR A 241 -2.87 -1.03 -8.18
N CYS A 242 -3.20 -2.29 -7.90
CA CYS A 242 -2.92 -3.40 -8.81
C CYS A 242 -3.61 -3.22 -10.18
N SER A 243 -4.74 -2.50 -10.23
CA SER A 243 -5.45 -2.13 -11.47
C SER A 243 -4.83 -0.96 -12.23
N ARG A 244 -3.75 -0.36 -11.70
CA ARG A 244 -2.98 0.73 -12.31
C ARG A 244 -1.52 0.32 -12.47
N ALA A 245 -1.28 -0.95 -12.81
CA ALA A 245 0.06 -1.52 -12.94
C ALA A 245 0.94 -0.79 -13.99
N ALA A 246 0.33 -0.22 -15.04
CA ALA A 246 1.04 0.57 -16.03
C ALA A 246 1.49 1.96 -15.54
N GLY A 247 1.13 2.35 -14.30
CA GLY A 247 1.43 3.64 -13.72
C GLY A 247 0.54 4.79 -14.22
N HIS A 248 0.45 5.85 -13.42
CA HIS A 248 -0.27 7.07 -13.78
C HIS A 248 0.54 7.93 -14.75
N TRP A 249 -0.14 8.82 -15.48
CA TRP A 249 0.51 9.75 -16.39
C TRP A 249 1.09 10.95 -15.65
N VAL A 250 2.33 11.34 -15.95
CA VAL A 250 2.99 12.52 -15.37
C VAL A 250 3.13 13.59 -16.44
N THR A 251 2.43 14.71 -16.28
CA THR A 251 2.40 15.76 -17.29
C THR A 251 3.77 16.38 -17.56
N SER A 252 4.58 16.57 -16.51
CA SER A 252 5.91 17.13 -16.70
C SER A 252 6.75 16.18 -17.56
N ARG A 253 6.63 14.87 -17.39
CA ARG A 253 7.38 13.90 -18.23
C ARG A 253 6.73 13.58 -19.58
N MET A 254 5.45 13.93 -19.77
CA MET A 254 4.62 13.49 -20.91
C MET A 254 4.73 11.98 -21.20
N ARG A 255 4.71 11.19 -20.12
CA ARG A 255 4.68 9.73 -20.16
C ARG A 255 4.06 9.19 -18.88
N ARG A 256 3.76 7.89 -18.85
CA ARG A 256 3.47 7.17 -17.61
C ARG A 256 4.69 7.12 -16.70
N MET A 257 4.45 7.02 -15.40
CA MET A 257 5.48 6.62 -14.46
C MET A 257 6.00 5.24 -14.84
N ASN A 258 7.32 5.06 -14.80
CA ASN A 258 7.92 3.75 -14.97
C ASN A 258 7.95 2.98 -13.64
N LYS A 259 8.36 1.71 -13.72
CA LYS A 259 8.42 0.82 -12.55
C LYS A 259 9.37 1.32 -11.46
N ALA A 260 10.52 1.90 -11.81
CA ALA A 260 11.47 2.43 -10.84
C ALA A 260 10.88 3.62 -10.05
N GLU A 261 10.20 4.54 -10.74
CA GLU A 261 9.51 5.68 -10.12
C GLU A 261 8.37 5.21 -9.20
N MET A 262 7.60 4.20 -9.62
CA MET A 262 6.58 3.58 -8.79
C MET A 262 7.17 2.88 -7.55
N LEU A 263 8.31 2.19 -7.69
CA LEU A 263 9.03 1.58 -6.56
C LEU A 263 9.48 2.63 -5.54
N ARG A 264 10.06 3.76 -5.99
CA ARG A 264 10.44 4.87 -5.10
C ARG A 264 9.24 5.42 -4.35
N LEU A 265 8.09 5.59 -5.03
CA LEU A 265 6.83 6.00 -4.39
C LEU A 265 6.22 4.94 -3.44
N GLN A 266 6.75 3.71 -3.41
CA GLN A 266 6.43 2.70 -2.40
C GLN A 266 7.52 2.55 -1.33
N GLY A 267 8.51 3.46 -1.32
CA GLY A 267 9.63 3.42 -0.37
C GLY A 267 10.65 2.31 -0.67
N MET A 268 10.70 1.82 -1.91
CA MET A 268 11.66 0.81 -2.35
C MET A 268 12.74 1.45 -3.22
N ASP A 269 13.99 1.08 -3.00
CA ASP A 269 15.12 1.51 -3.82
C ASP A 269 15.24 0.60 -5.06
N PRO A 270 14.99 1.11 -6.27
CA PRO A 270 15.01 0.30 -7.49
C PRO A 270 16.42 -0.17 -7.88
N THR A 271 17.50 0.37 -7.29
CA THR A 271 18.88 -0.04 -7.59
C THR A 271 19.28 -1.31 -6.84
N THR A 272 18.69 -1.53 -5.66
CA THR A 272 18.97 -2.69 -4.81
C THR A 272 17.83 -3.71 -4.82
N PHE A 273 16.60 -3.29 -5.14
CA PHE A 273 15.44 -4.17 -5.21
C PHE A 273 15.40 -4.97 -6.52
N LYS A 274 15.50 -6.29 -6.43
CA LYS A 274 15.45 -7.22 -7.55
C LYS A 274 14.01 -7.44 -8.01
N VAL A 275 13.74 -7.11 -9.28
CA VAL A 275 12.47 -7.40 -9.94
C VAL A 275 12.53 -8.80 -10.55
N ALA A 276 12.07 -9.80 -9.78
CA ALA A 276 12.16 -11.21 -10.16
C ALA A 276 10.96 -11.74 -10.98
N VAL A 277 9.94 -10.91 -11.18
CA VAL A 277 8.72 -11.24 -11.93
C VAL A 277 8.51 -10.20 -13.01
N SER A 278 8.38 -10.67 -14.27
CA SER A 278 8.01 -9.84 -15.41
C SER A 278 6.51 -9.55 -15.42
N GLU A 279 6.14 -8.48 -16.13
CA GLU A 279 4.73 -8.15 -16.42
C GLU A 279 4.06 -9.21 -17.29
#